data_AF-A0A2V7CQA4-F1
#
_entry.id   AF-A0A2V7CQA4-F1
#
_cell.length_a   1.000
_cell.length_b   1.000
_cell.length_c   1.000
_cell.angle_alpha   90.00
_cell.angle_beta   90.00
_cell.angle_gamma   90.00
#
_symmetry.space_group_name_H-M   'P 1'
#
loop_
_entity.id
_entity.type
_entity.pdbx_description
1 polymer ?
#
loop_
_entity_poly.entity_id
_entity_poly.type
_entity_poly.pdbx_seq_one_letter_code
_entity_poly.pdbx_strand_id
1 'polypeptide(L)' 'MLDAILFERVGVPAIAVVTEPFRATGEAMATSWGMPGYRFLEVPHPIANLDDKQLDERADRLVEEVLALLRRASS' A
#
# COMPACT_ATOMS: atom_id res chain seq x y z
N MET A 1 -7.20 0.63 0.45
CA MET A 1 -7.04 -0.69 -0.22
C MET A 1 -7.91 -0.74 -1.48
N LEU A 2 -9.23 -0.66 -1.35
CA LEU A 2 -10.16 -0.71 -2.49
C LEU A 2 -9.85 0.33 -3.57
N ASP A 3 -9.54 1.57 -3.21
CA ASP A 3 -9.26 2.62 -4.21
C ASP A 3 -8.06 2.28 -5.11
N ALA A 4 -7.00 1.68 -4.55
CA ALA A 4 -5.83 1.28 -5.31
C ALA A 4 -6.15 0.14 -6.30
N ILE A 5 -6.99 -0.82 -5.89
CA ILE A 5 -7.53 -1.87 -6.76
C ILE A 5 -8.38 -1.27 -7.89
N LEU A 6 -9.21 -0.27 -7.59
CA LEU A 6 -10.06 0.40 -8.58
C LEU A 6 -9.22 1.22 -9.59
N PHE A 7 -8.16 1.89 -9.13
CA PHE A 7 -7.22 2.59 -10.03
C PHE A 7 -6.54 1.63 -11.01
N GLU A 8 -6.04 0.50 -10.52
CA GLU A 8 -5.38 -0.50 -11.37
C GLU A 8 -6.33 -1.05 -12.45
N ARG A 9 -7.60 -1.27 -12.10
CA ARG A 9 -8.63 -1.72 -13.06
C ARG A 9 -8.91 -0.74 -14.17
N VAL A 10 -8.67 0.56 -13.96
CA VAL A 10 -8.81 1.60 -14.99
C VAL A 10 -7.47 1.98 -15.63
N GLY A 11 -6.42 1.17 -15.43
CA GLY A 11 -5.12 1.37 -16.03
C GLY A 11 -4.27 2.47 -15.37
N VAL A 12 -4.60 2.86 -14.14
CA VAL A 12 -3.80 3.80 -13.34
C VAL A 12 -3.03 2.99 -12.29
N PRO A 13 -1.70 2.88 -12.40
CA PRO A 13 -0.89 2.17 -11.41
C PRO A 13 -1.05 2.80 -10.02
N ALA A 14 -1.33 1.97 -9.01
CA ALA A 14 -1.54 2.40 -7.64
C ALA A 14 -0.98 1.36 -6.66
N ILE A 15 -0.56 1.82 -5.48
CA ILE A 15 -0.12 0.96 -4.38
C ILE A 15 -0.80 1.45 -3.11
N ALA A 16 -1.52 0.57 -2.42
CA ALA A 16 -2.07 0.88 -1.11
C ALA A 16 -0.98 0.76 -0.03
N VAL A 17 -1.08 1.60 0.99
CA VAL A 17 -0.29 1.48 2.23
C VAL A 17 -1.28 1.20 3.37
N VAL A 18 -1.04 0.15 4.15
CA VAL A 18 -1.86 -0.24 5.30
C VAL A 18 -0.98 -0.38 6.54
N THR A 19 -1.53 -0.35 7.76
CA THR A 19 -0.74 -0.74 8.94
C THR A 19 -0.69 -2.27 9.08
N GLU A 20 0.40 -2.80 9.63
CA GLU A 20 0.68 -4.24 9.79
C GLU A 20 -0.54 -5.10 10.20
N PRO A 21 -1.39 -4.71 11.19
CA PRO A 21 -2.55 -5.52 11.57
C PRO A 21 -3.58 -5.75 10.45
N PHE A 22 -3.60 -4.91 9.43
CA PHE A 22 -4.54 -5.01 8.30
C PHE A 22 -3.99 -5.78 7.11
N ARG A 23 -2.79 -6.38 7.20
CA ARG A 23 -2.21 -7.16 6.11
C ARG A 23 -3.16 -8.24 5.59
N ALA A 24 -3.63 -9.11 6.48
CA ALA A 24 -4.53 -10.21 6.11
C ALA A 24 -5.87 -9.69 5.54
N THR A 25 -6.38 -8.57 6.06
CA THR A 25 -7.58 -7.91 5.53
C THR A 25 -7.34 -7.36 4.12
N GLY A 26 -6.18 -6.77 3.86
CA GLY A 26 -5.77 -6.30 2.54
C GLY A 26 -5.69 -7.44 1.52
N GLU A 27 -5.04 -8.56 1.87
CA GLU A 27 -4.94 -9.77 1.04
C GLU A 27 -6.32 -10.37 0.74
N ALA A 28 -7.20 -10.46 1.75
CA ALA A 28 -8.56 -10.94 1.59
C ALA A 28 -9.40 -10.02 0.68
N MET A 29 -9.25 -8.70 0.83
CA MET A 29 -9.94 -7.72 -0.03
C MET A 29 -9.45 -7.80 -1.48
N ALA A 30 -8.14 -7.89 -1.70
CA ALA A 30 -7.58 -8.06 -3.04
C ALA A 30 -8.13 -9.31 -3.73
N THR A 31 -8.20 -10.43 -2.99
CA THR A 31 -8.74 -11.69 -3.49
C THR A 31 -10.24 -11.59 -3.80
N SER A 32 -11.05 -11.01 -2.92
CA SER A 32 -12.50 -10.87 -3.14
C SER A 32 -12.84 -9.94 -4.32
N TRP A 33 -11.95 -9.00 -4.62
CA TRP A 33 -12.02 -8.14 -5.79
C TRP A 33 -11.25 -8.69 -7.00
N GLY A 34 -10.95 -9.99 -7.05
CA GLY A 34 -10.40 -10.64 -8.25
C GLY A 34 -8.98 -10.20 -8.63
N MET A 35 -8.23 -9.64 -7.68
CA MET A 35 -6.80 -9.33 -7.81
C MET A 35 -5.96 -10.09 -6.77
N PRO A 36 -6.02 -11.44 -6.73
CA PRO A 36 -5.20 -12.22 -5.81
C PRO A 36 -3.71 -11.91 -6.04
N GLY A 37 -2.96 -11.71 -4.96
CA GLY A 37 -1.55 -11.32 -5.04
C GLY A 37 -1.31 -9.86 -5.40
N TYR A 38 -2.33 -8.99 -5.35
CA TYR A 38 -2.14 -7.55 -5.47
C TYR A 38 -1.10 -7.05 -4.47
N ARG A 39 -0.15 -6.26 -4.96
CA ARG A 39 0.98 -5.76 -4.17
C ARG A 39 0.58 -4.48 -3.44
N PHE A 40 0.74 -4.48 -2.13
CA PHE A 40 0.54 -3.31 -1.27
C PHE A 40 1.64 -3.31 -0.19
N LEU A 41 1.85 -2.16 0.44
CA LEU A 41 2.83 -2.01 1.53
C LEU A 41 2.14 -2.04 2.88
N GLU A 42 2.85 -2.56 3.87
CA GLU A 42 2.46 -2.47 5.26
C GLU A 42 3.44 -1.61 6.06
N VAL A 43 2.94 -0.92 7.08
CA VAL A 43 3.73 -0.06 7.96
C VAL A 43 3.51 -0.42 9.42
N PRO A 44 4.51 -0.27 10.31
CA PRO A 44 4.34 -0.60 11.72
C PRO A 44 3.17 0.11 12.40
N HIS A 45 2.47 -0.59 13.29
CA HIS A 45 1.47 0.02 14.17
C HIS A 45 2.11 0.45 15.50
N PRO A 46 1.65 1.53 16.16
CA PRO A 46 0.66 2.51 15.71
C PRO A 46 1.26 3.63 14.86
N ILE A 47 0.42 4.26 14.03
CA ILE A 47 0.75 5.53 13.35
C ILE A 47 0.38 6.72 14.25
N ALA A 48 -0.70 6.60 15.02
CA ALA A 48 -1.30 7.71 15.78
C ALA A 48 -0.44 8.27 16.92
N ASN A 49 0.60 7.57 17.33
CA ASN A 49 1.50 8.00 18.42
C ASN A 49 2.76 8.70 17.89
N LEU A 50 2.93 8.81 16.58
CA LEU A 50 4.10 9.46 16.01
C LEU A 50 3.96 10.98 16.03
N ASP A 51 5.05 11.66 16.31
CA ASP A 51 5.17 13.09 16.03
C ASP A 51 5.39 13.36 14.53
N ASP A 52 5.30 14.62 14.13
CA ASP A 52 5.45 15.04 12.73
C ASP A 52 6.78 14.59 12.12
N LYS A 53 7.88 14.67 12.88
CA LYS A 53 9.20 14.27 12.40
C LYS A 53 9.26 12.75 12.16
N GLN A 54 8.70 11.96 13.07
CA GLN A 54 8.63 10.51 12.92
C GLN A 54 7.71 10.08 11.78
N LEU A 55 6.65 10.85 11.51
CA LEU A 55 5.78 10.65 10.34
C LEU A 55 6.54 10.94 9.04
N ASP A 56 7.27 12.06 8.98
CA ASP A 56 8.07 12.44 7.81
C ASP A 56 9.16 11.39 7.52
N GLU A 57 9.94 11.00 8.52
CA GLU A 57 10.96 9.95 8.36
C GLU A 57 10.38 8.61 7.88
N ARG A 58 9.13 8.32 8.27
CA ARG A 58 8.43 7.12 7.81
C ARG A 58 7.93 7.28 6.38
N ALA A 59 7.37 8.43 6.03
CA ALA A 59 6.92 8.73 4.68
C ALA A 59 8.09 8.64 3.68
N ASP A 60 9.24 9.24 4.01
CA ASP A 60 10.44 9.21 3.17
C ASP A 60 10.88 7.78 2.84
N ARG A 61 10.87 6.88 3.83
CA ARG A 61 11.19 5.46 3.60
C ARG A 61 10.17 4.77 2.70
N LEU A 62 8.89 5.07 2.88
CA LEU A 62 7.81 4.47 2.10
C LEU A 62 7.80 4.92 0.65
N VAL A 63 8.19 6.17 0.36
CA VAL A 63 8.21 6.68 -1.02
C VAL A 63 9.09 5.81 -1.90
N GLU A 64 10.28 5.42 -1.46
CA GLU A 64 11.18 4.56 -2.25
C GLU A 64 10.58 3.18 -2.52
N GLU A 65 9.91 2.58 -1.53
CA GLU A 65 9.24 1.30 -1.68
C GLU A 65 8.04 1.38 -2.64
N VAL A 66 7.23 2.45 -2.53
CA VAL A 66 6.09 2.72 -3.44
C VAL A 66 6.59 2.87 -4.87
N LEU A 67 7.63 3.69 -5.08
CA LEU A 67 8.22 3.90 -6.41
C LEU A 67 8.77 2.60 -7.01
N ALA A 68 9.43 1.76 -6.20
CA ALA A 68 9.92 0.47 -6.64
C ALA A 68 8.77 -0.46 -7.09
N LEU A 69 7.65 -0.46 -6.38
CA LEU A 69 6.48 -1.28 -6.72
C LEU A 69 5.74 -0.76 -7.96
N LEU A 70 5.55 0.55 -8.09
CA LEU A 70 4.88 1.17 -9.23
C LEU A 70 5.66 0.95 -10.53
N ARG A 71 6.99 1.09 -10.50
CA ARG A 71 7.85 0.84 -11.67
C ARG A 71 7.76 -0.60 -12.19
N ARG A 72 7.51 -1.57 -11.30
CA ARG A 72 7.33 -2.99 -11.66
C ARG A 72 5.93 -3.33 -12.17
N ALA A 73 4.93 -2.46 -11.95
CA ALA A 73 3.57 -2.67 -12.47
C ALA A 73 3.43 -2.29 -13.95
N SER A 74 4.40 -1.56 -14.50
CA SER A 74 4.37 -0.99 -15.85
C SER A 74 5.02 -1.88 -16.93
N SER A 75 5.14 -3.20 -16.69
CA SER A 75 5.78 -4.16 -17.61
C SER A 75 4.89 -5.35 -17.93
#